data_AF-A0A7K6AA55-F1
#
_entry.id   AF-A0A7K6AA55-F1
#
_cell.length_a   1.000
_cell.length_b   1.000
_cell.length_c   1.000
_cell.angle_alpha   90.00
_cell.angle_beta   90.00
_cell.angle_gamma   90.00
#
_symmetry.space_group_name_H-M   'P 1'
#
loop_
_entity.id
_entity.type
_entity.pdbx_description
1 polymer ?
#
loop_
_entity_poly.entity_id
_entity_poly.type
_entity_poly.pdbx_seq_one_letter_code
_entity_poly.pdbx_strand_id
1 'polypeptide(L)'
;GSPYDFISLEWLQKWLDESTPPKPIDNTACLCSHGKLHPDKISLMKRISEYVADFFYRRYGGGPRLNVKALCKDCVVERCRILRLKNQLNEDYKTVTNLLKVTVKGNDGFWVGKASLRSWRQLALEQLNEQDEDAEHSNGKMNGNAQNKDESNEEKREEEEELNFNEDIVCPHGDLCISENERRVVSKEAWEKLKQYFPKAPEFPNNKECCSQCKILEREGEENEALHKMMASEQKTSLQNLFHDKCRPCLGSWPQETDELYIVSQFFVEEWRKFVRRPTRCSPVSSIANSVLLCPHGGLMFTFASMTKEDSKHIALIWPSEWERIQKLFVVDHVIKITRTQGPEGTRYASEPQLCPECREGLLCQQQRDLREYTQATVYVHKVVDNKKVMKDAAPELNVSSSEAEEEREENKPEGEQDPDFNQANGGAKRQKLSQQSYITYQKQGIRRSTRHRKVRGEKALLVSANQTLKELKIQIMHAFSVAPFDQNLSIDGKILSDDTATLGSLGVIPESVILLKADEPIVDYAAMDDVMQGQRGGEGTRIWVGK
;
A
#
# COMPACT_ATOMS: atom_id res chain seq x y z
N GLY A 1 32.91 64.43 -19.70
CA GLY A 1 31.49 64.44 -19.27
C GLY A 1 31.41 65.08 -17.91
N SER A 2 30.31 65.76 -17.59
CA SER A 2 30.08 66.39 -16.28
C SER A 2 30.14 65.37 -15.13
N PRO A 3 30.60 65.74 -13.93
CA PRO A 3 30.68 64.84 -12.78
C PRO A 3 29.29 64.39 -12.30
N TYR A 4 29.19 63.12 -11.91
CA TYR A 4 27.94 62.48 -11.51
C TYR A 4 28.18 61.41 -10.44
N ASP A 5 27.12 61.12 -9.69
CA ASP A 5 27.07 60.06 -8.69
C ASP A 5 25.91 59.10 -8.98
N PHE A 6 26.01 57.90 -8.43
CA PHE A 6 24.93 56.93 -8.37
C PHE A 6 24.23 56.98 -7.02
N ILE A 7 22.91 56.85 -7.05
CA ILE A 7 22.06 56.74 -5.87
C ILE A 7 21.04 55.61 -6.07
N SER A 8 20.74 54.86 -5.01
CA SER A 8 19.73 53.80 -5.04
C SER A 8 18.38 54.31 -5.55
N LEU A 9 17.79 53.62 -6.53
CA LEU A 9 16.43 53.90 -7.00
C LEU A 9 15.41 53.69 -5.89
N GLU A 10 15.60 52.68 -5.05
CA GLU A 10 14.72 52.39 -3.93
C GLU A 10 14.70 53.56 -2.94
N TRP A 11 15.88 54.10 -2.61
CA TRP A 11 15.97 55.28 -1.75
C TRP A 11 15.31 56.50 -2.40
N LEU A 12 15.57 56.74 -3.69
CA LEU A 12 15.01 57.88 -4.41
C LEU A 12 13.48 57.81 -4.49
N GLN A 13 12.91 56.62 -4.70
CA GLN A 13 11.47 56.39 -4.70
C GLN A 13 10.86 56.67 -3.33
N LYS A 14 11.47 56.16 -2.26
CA LYS A 14 11.03 56.44 -0.88
C LYS A 14 11.14 57.91 -0.51
N TRP A 15 12.16 58.60 -1.02
CA TRP A 15 12.33 60.04 -0.81
C TRP A 15 11.25 60.88 -1.52
N LEU A 16 10.77 60.43 -2.68
CA LEU A 16 9.66 61.07 -3.40
C LEU A 16 8.29 60.80 -2.75
N ASP A 17 8.19 59.79 -1.89
CA ASP A 17 6.97 59.43 -1.18
C ASP A 17 6.83 60.25 0.12
N GLU A 18 5.93 61.24 0.09
CA GLU A 18 5.70 62.17 1.21
C GLU A 18 5.13 61.50 2.48
N SER A 19 4.75 60.22 2.40
CA SER A 19 4.14 59.48 3.50
C SER A 19 5.14 59.03 4.59
N THR A 20 6.45 59.09 4.34
CA THR A 20 7.47 58.65 5.31
C THR A 20 8.62 59.65 5.47
N PRO A 21 9.15 59.84 6.70
CA PRO A 21 10.33 60.68 6.90
C PRO A 21 11.55 60.06 6.18
N PRO A 22 12.31 60.84 5.41
CA PRO A 22 13.38 60.31 4.57
C PRO A 22 14.52 59.74 5.42
N LYS A 23 14.82 58.45 5.19
CA LYS A 23 15.94 57.74 5.83
C LYS A 23 17.28 58.21 5.25
N PRO A 24 18.41 57.99 5.96
CA PRO A 24 19.73 58.18 5.37
C PRO A 24 19.91 57.39 4.07
N ILE A 25 20.73 57.91 3.15
CA ILE A 25 20.99 57.25 1.87
C ILE A 25 21.71 55.94 2.13
N ASP A 26 21.21 54.84 1.56
CA ASP A 26 21.86 53.54 1.64
C ASP A 26 22.03 52.94 0.25
N ASN A 27 23.30 52.76 -0.13
CA ASN A 27 23.68 52.12 -1.40
C ASN A 27 24.31 50.74 -1.19
N THR A 28 24.35 50.22 0.04
CA THR A 28 25.07 48.98 0.39
C THR A 28 24.53 47.77 -0.35
N ALA A 29 23.21 47.68 -0.57
CA ALA A 29 22.56 46.59 -1.32
C ALA A 29 23.07 46.46 -2.77
N CYS A 30 23.58 47.55 -3.35
CA CYS A 30 24.10 47.59 -4.72
C CYS A 30 25.61 47.29 -4.83
N LEU A 31 26.28 47.10 -3.69
CA LEU A 31 27.71 46.79 -3.68
C LEU A 31 27.95 45.29 -3.92
N CYS A 32 29.14 44.99 -4.42
CA CYS A 32 29.73 43.66 -4.41
C CYS A 32 30.59 43.46 -3.16
N SER A 33 31.09 42.25 -2.97
CA SER A 33 32.04 41.89 -1.90
C SER A 33 33.31 42.76 -1.89
N HIS A 34 33.69 43.35 -3.02
CA HIS A 34 34.80 44.32 -3.13
C HIS A 34 34.45 45.73 -2.62
N GLY A 35 33.23 45.96 -2.10
CA GLY A 35 32.77 47.26 -1.59
C GLY A 35 32.52 48.32 -2.66
N LYS A 36 32.35 47.92 -3.92
CA LYS A 36 32.10 48.78 -5.08
C LYS A 36 30.77 48.43 -5.75
N LEU A 37 30.23 49.31 -6.58
CA LEU A 37 28.99 49.08 -7.31
C LEU A 37 29.12 47.87 -8.25
N HIS A 38 28.26 46.86 -8.10
CA HIS A 38 28.23 45.67 -8.94
C HIS A 38 27.62 45.99 -10.32
N PRO A 39 28.18 45.49 -11.44
CA PRO A 39 27.67 45.78 -12.79
C PRO A 39 26.23 45.34 -13.02
N ASP A 40 25.81 44.18 -12.49
CA ASP A 40 24.43 43.71 -12.65
C ASP A 40 23.40 44.49 -11.81
N LYS A 41 23.86 45.28 -10.82
CA LYS A 41 23.01 46.12 -9.97
C LYS A 41 22.90 47.57 -10.47
N ILE A 42 23.51 47.90 -11.62
CA ILE A 42 23.42 49.25 -12.21
C ILE A 42 21.96 49.64 -12.51
N SER A 43 21.12 48.68 -12.90
CA SER A 43 19.69 48.91 -13.16
C SER A 43 18.91 49.37 -11.93
N LEU A 44 19.43 49.09 -10.72
CA LEU A 44 18.88 49.51 -9.44
C LEU A 44 19.34 50.91 -9.02
N MET A 45 20.19 51.55 -9.82
CA MET A 45 20.81 52.84 -9.50
C MET A 45 20.37 53.94 -10.46
N LYS A 46 20.17 55.15 -9.92
CA LYS A 46 19.98 56.36 -10.70
C LYS A 46 21.27 57.17 -10.75
N ARG A 47 21.61 57.63 -11.95
CA ARG A 47 22.66 58.64 -12.14
C ARG A 47 22.10 60.04 -11.86
N ILE A 48 22.71 60.76 -10.94
CA ILE A 48 22.38 62.14 -10.59
C ILE A 48 23.62 63.03 -10.74
N SER A 49 23.42 64.34 -10.93
CA SER A 49 24.55 65.28 -10.98
C SER A 49 25.25 65.35 -9.62
N GLU A 50 26.55 65.65 -9.63
CA GLU A 50 27.32 65.83 -8.39
C GLU A 50 26.70 66.90 -7.48
N TYR A 51 26.17 67.98 -8.05
CA TYR A 51 25.45 69.02 -7.31
C TYR A 51 24.23 68.47 -6.55
N VAL A 52 23.41 67.64 -7.20
CA VAL A 52 22.24 67.03 -6.56
C VAL A 52 22.67 66.00 -5.51
N ALA A 53 23.73 65.24 -5.78
CA ALA A 53 24.29 64.31 -4.81
C ALA A 53 24.78 65.06 -3.56
N ASP A 54 25.53 66.14 -3.72
CA ASP A 54 26.00 67.00 -2.62
C ASP A 54 24.84 67.51 -1.76
N PHE A 55 23.77 67.97 -2.39
CA PHE A 55 22.56 68.37 -1.69
C PHE A 55 21.97 67.21 -0.87
N PHE A 56 21.79 66.03 -1.48
CA PHE A 56 21.22 64.87 -0.79
C PHE A 56 22.10 64.37 0.36
N TYR A 57 23.41 64.18 0.16
CA TYR A 57 24.30 63.70 1.23
C TYR A 57 24.47 64.72 2.36
N ARG A 58 24.47 66.04 2.07
CA ARG A 58 24.50 67.07 3.12
C ARG A 58 23.21 67.11 3.94
N ARG A 59 22.05 66.89 3.30
CA ARG A 59 20.75 67.00 3.94
C ARG A 59 20.33 65.74 4.70
N TYR A 60 20.57 64.57 4.11
CA TYR A 60 20.05 63.29 4.61
C TYR A 60 21.14 62.34 5.14
N GLY A 61 22.42 62.60 4.84
CA GLY A 61 23.53 61.74 5.26
C GLY A 61 23.48 60.35 4.62
N GLY A 62 24.18 59.39 5.25
CA GLY A 62 24.24 58.00 4.78
C GLY A 62 25.48 57.67 3.92
N GLY A 63 25.44 56.54 3.23
CA GLY A 63 26.53 56.05 2.40
C GLY A 63 26.37 54.59 1.95
N PRO A 64 27.37 54.04 1.23
CA PRO A 64 28.54 54.75 0.70
C PRO A 64 28.20 55.63 -0.50
N ARG A 65 29.00 56.69 -0.70
CA ARG A 65 28.86 57.61 -1.84
C ARG A 65 29.54 57.03 -3.08
N LEU A 66 28.77 56.88 -4.15
CA LEU A 66 29.20 56.17 -5.36
C LEU A 66 29.40 57.14 -6.52
N ASN A 67 30.60 57.69 -6.63
CA ASN A 67 30.96 58.62 -7.72
C ASN A 67 31.27 57.90 -9.04
N VAL A 68 31.78 58.64 -10.03
CA VAL A 68 32.16 58.12 -11.35
C VAL A 68 33.13 56.92 -11.35
N LYS A 69 33.85 56.65 -10.26
CA LYS A 69 34.78 55.51 -10.09
C LYS A 69 34.19 54.35 -9.28
N ALA A 70 32.90 54.40 -8.97
CA ALA A 70 32.24 53.42 -8.10
C ALA A 70 32.02 52.06 -8.74
N LEU A 71 31.95 51.96 -10.07
CA LEU A 71 31.75 50.69 -10.76
C LEU A 71 32.94 49.75 -10.51
N CYS A 72 32.66 48.52 -10.07
CA CYS A 72 33.70 47.55 -9.77
C CYS A 72 34.35 47.01 -11.04
N LYS A 73 35.63 47.32 -11.24
CA LYS A 73 36.41 46.82 -12.39
C LYS A 73 36.53 45.30 -12.37
N ASP A 74 36.74 44.70 -11.21
CA ASP A 74 36.95 43.26 -11.07
C ASP A 74 35.69 42.48 -11.45
N CYS A 75 34.52 42.90 -10.95
CA CYS A 75 33.23 42.32 -11.35
C CYS A 75 32.92 42.53 -12.84
N VAL A 76 33.32 43.67 -13.44
CA VAL A 76 33.15 43.87 -14.89
C VAL A 76 34.03 42.93 -15.70
N VAL A 77 35.29 42.75 -15.29
CA VAL A 77 36.21 41.80 -15.93
C VAL A 77 35.66 40.38 -15.84
N GLU A 78 35.14 39.99 -14.68
CA GLU A 78 34.55 38.67 -14.47
C GLU A 78 33.29 38.47 -15.32
N ARG A 79 32.39 39.46 -15.33
CA ARG A 79 31.21 39.45 -16.21
C ARG A 79 31.59 39.27 -17.69
N CYS A 80 32.63 39.98 -18.15
CA CYS A 80 33.14 39.84 -19.52
C CYS A 80 33.77 38.46 -19.75
N ARG A 81 34.46 37.89 -18.77
CA ARG A 81 35.01 36.53 -18.82
C ARG A 81 33.89 35.51 -18.98
N ILE A 82 32.86 35.55 -18.14
CA ILE A 82 31.70 34.65 -18.21
C ILE A 82 30.97 34.78 -19.55
N LEU A 83 30.74 36.00 -20.05
CA LEU A 83 30.11 36.22 -21.35
C LEU A 83 30.92 35.61 -22.50
N ARG A 84 32.25 35.72 -22.46
CA ARG A 84 33.14 35.09 -23.46
C ARG A 84 33.08 33.58 -23.38
N LEU A 85 33.08 33.00 -22.16
CA LEU A 85 32.96 31.55 -21.96
C LEU A 85 31.61 31.03 -22.45
N LYS A 86 30.50 31.71 -22.16
CA LYS A 86 29.16 31.35 -22.67
C LYS A 86 29.09 31.40 -24.21
N ASN A 87 29.71 32.40 -24.83
CA ASN A 87 29.81 32.46 -26.29
C ASN A 87 30.68 31.34 -26.86
N GLN A 88 31.84 31.05 -26.25
CA GLN A 88 32.72 29.95 -26.64
C GLN A 88 31.98 28.60 -26.56
N LEU A 89 31.25 28.37 -25.47
CA LEU A 89 30.42 27.17 -25.29
C LEU A 89 29.37 27.00 -26.39
N ASN A 90 28.74 28.08 -26.85
CA ASN A 90 27.76 28.02 -27.93
C ASN A 90 28.40 27.64 -29.29
N GLU A 91 29.62 28.12 -29.56
CA GLU A 91 30.36 27.75 -30.78
C GLU A 91 30.89 26.32 -30.72
N ASP A 92 31.40 25.90 -29.55
CA ASP A 92 31.81 24.52 -29.32
C ASP A 92 30.62 23.57 -29.39
N TYR A 93 29.43 23.99 -28.94
CA TYR A 93 28.20 23.21 -29.07
C TYR A 93 27.88 22.88 -30.53
N LYS A 94 27.96 23.88 -31.42
CA LYS A 94 27.78 23.66 -32.86
C LYS A 94 28.86 22.73 -33.42
N THR A 95 30.10 22.94 -32.99
CA THR A 95 31.26 22.15 -33.44
C THR A 95 31.11 20.69 -33.05
N VAL A 96 30.89 20.39 -31.77
CA VAL A 96 30.67 19.04 -31.24
C VAL A 96 29.47 18.40 -31.92
N THR A 97 28.34 19.11 -32.08
CA THR A 97 27.15 18.60 -32.78
C THR A 97 27.47 18.16 -34.21
N ASN A 98 28.32 18.91 -34.93
CA ASN A 98 28.74 18.54 -36.27
C ASN A 98 29.72 17.36 -36.27
N LEU A 99 30.67 17.32 -35.34
CA LEU A 99 31.59 16.19 -35.18
C LEU A 99 30.84 14.89 -34.86
N LEU A 100 29.75 14.98 -34.08
CA LEU A 100 28.87 13.86 -33.77
C LEU A 100 28.06 13.35 -34.97
N LYS A 101 28.04 14.02 -36.11
CA LYS A 101 27.42 13.48 -37.34
C LYS A 101 28.37 12.55 -38.09
N VAL A 102 29.67 12.66 -37.85
CA VAL A 102 30.70 11.84 -38.49
C VAL A 102 30.80 10.50 -37.75
N THR A 103 30.73 9.40 -38.49
CA THR A 103 31.05 8.07 -37.96
C THR A 103 32.56 7.95 -37.76
N VAL A 104 32.97 7.71 -36.52
CA VAL A 104 34.36 7.42 -36.16
C VAL A 104 34.75 6.08 -36.79
N LYS A 105 35.83 6.06 -37.57
CA LYS A 105 36.38 4.84 -38.18
C LYS A 105 37.67 4.46 -37.44
N GLY A 106 37.84 3.18 -37.13
CA GLY A 106 39.02 2.67 -36.42
C GLY A 106 38.95 2.86 -34.90
N ASN A 107 40.12 2.80 -34.24
CA ASN A 107 40.24 2.81 -32.78
C ASN A 107 40.41 4.22 -32.18
N ASP A 108 40.44 5.28 -32.99
CA ASP A 108 40.74 6.66 -32.58
C ASP A 108 39.51 7.42 -32.04
N GLY A 109 38.84 6.86 -31.04
CA GLY A 109 37.66 7.46 -30.42
C GLY A 109 37.53 7.13 -28.94
N PHE A 110 36.57 7.80 -28.29
CA PHE A 110 36.28 7.65 -26.87
C PHE A 110 34.81 7.32 -26.64
N TRP A 111 34.53 6.45 -25.67
CA TRP A 111 33.19 6.17 -25.21
C TRP A 111 32.68 7.33 -24.37
N VAL A 112 31.51 7.83 -24.76
CA VAL A 112 30.77 8.84 -24.01
C VAL A 112 29.33 8.39 -23.80
N GLY A 113 28.82 8.61 -22.60
CA GLY A 113 27.43 8.37 -22.24
C GLY A 113 26.46 9.21 -23.06
N LYS A 114 25.37 8.59 -23.52
CA LYS A 114 24.35 9.25 -24.34
C LYS A 114 23.57 10.27 -23.52
N ALA A 115 23.41 10.08 -22.20
CA ALA A 115 22.76 11.06 -21.34
C ALA A 115 23.70 12.26 -21.15
N SER A 116 24.96 12.00 -20.79
CA SER A 116 26.02 13.01 -20.71
C SER A 116 26.16 13.84 -21.99
N LEU A 117 26.17 13.22 -23.17
CA LEU A 117 26.21 13.94 -24.46
C LEU A 117 24.96 14.77 -24.78
N ARG A 118 23.81 14.48 -24.17
CA ARG A 118 22.59 15.26 -24.36
C ARG A 118 22.59 16.49 -23.46
N SER A 119 23.10 16.36 -22.23
CA SER A 119 23.06 17.41 -21.20
C SER A 119 24.37 18.20 -21.02
N TRP A 120 25.46 17.84 -21.70
CA TRP A 120 26.79 18.46 -21.45
C TRP A 120 26.81 19.99 -21.52
N ARG A 121 26.01 20.61 -22.39
CA ARG A 121 25.95 22.08 -22.47
C ARG A 121 25.35 22.67 -21.20
N GLN A 122 24.33 22.02 -20.65
CA GLN A 122 23.71 22.41 -19.38
C GLN A 122 24.69 22.21 -18.22
N LEU A 123 25.32 21.02 -18.14
CA LEU A 123 26.33 20.71 -17.12
C LEU A 123 27.49 21.72 -17.14
N ALA A 124 27.94 22.14 -18.33
CA ALA A 124 28.98 23.15 -18.47
C ALA A 124 28.52 24.57 -18.06
N LEU A 125 27.23 24.89 -18.20
CA LEU A 125 26.67 26.18 -17.76
C LEU A 125 26.47 26.23 -16.24
N GLU A 126 26.08 25.12 -15.62
CA GLU A 126 25.91 25.00 -14.17
C GLU A 126 27.24 25.21 -13.45
N GLN A 127 28.33 24.58 -13.92
CA GLN A 127 29.69 24.80 -13.39
C GLN A 127 30.19 26.25 -13.50
N LEU A 128 29.66 27.03 -14.46
CA LEU A 128 29.99 28.45 -14.60
C LEU A 128 29.17 29.34 -13.65
N ASN A 129 27.97 28.91 -13.26
CA ASN A 129 27.10 29.67 -12.35
C ASN A 129 27.41 29.36 -10.87
N GLU A 130 27.80 28.13 -10.52
CA GLU A 130 28.20 27.76 -9.15
C GLU A 130 29.40 28.59 -8.65
N GLN A 131 30.30 28.99 -9.56
CA GLN A 131 31.42 29.88 -9.23
C GLN A 131 30.98 31.32 -8.87
N ASP A 132 29.78 31.75 -9.28
CA ASP A 132 29.21 33.06 -8.92
C ASP A 132 28.57 33.03 -7.51
N GLU A 133 28.00 31.89 -7.07
CA GLU A 133 27.31 31.77 -5.77
C GLU A 133 28.26 31.56 -4.58
N ASP A 134 29.36 30.81 -4.78
CA ASP A 134 30.40 30.63 -3.76
C ASP A 134 31.10 31.96 -3.36
N ALA A 135 31.08 32.96 -4.24
CA ALA A 135 31.58 34.30 -3.96
C ALA A 135 30.64 35.14 -3.06
N GLU A 136 29.35 34.78 -2.96
CA GLU A 136 28.36 35.47 -2.12
C GLU A 136 28.19 34.82 -0.71
N HIS A 137 28.59 33.56 -0.52
CA HIS A 137 28.34 32.80 0.73
C HIS A 137 29.40 32.91 1.85
N SER A 138 30.41 33.77 1.71
CA SER A 138 31.48 33.92 2.72
C SER A 138 31.11 34.74 3.98
N ASN A 139 29.84 35.14 4.18
CA ASN A 139 29.46 35.90 5.38
C ASN A 139 28.19 35.35 6.06
N GLY A 140 28.38 34.60 7.14
CA GLY A 140 27.30 34.06 7.94
C GLY A 140 26.58 35.12 8.79
N LYS A 141 25.25 35.19 8.66
CA LYS A 141 24.30 35.09 9.79
C LYS A 141 22.85 35.08 9.33
N MET A 142 22.05 34.45 10.16
CA MET A 142 20.65 34.07 10.04
C MET A 142 19.64 35.14 9.60
N ASN A 143 18.57 34.60 9.01
CA ASN A 143 17.15 34.91 9.13
C ASN A 143 16.51 35.74 8.00
N GLY A 144 15.57 35.08 7.31
CA GLY A 144 14.22 35.61 7.11
C GLY A 144 13.92 36.34 5.81
N ASN A 145 13.41 35.55 4.85
CA ASN A 145 12.30 35.88 3.96
C ASN A 145 12.58 36.71 2.69
N ALA A 146 12.46 36.06 1.52
CA ALA A 146 11.37 36.26 0.56
C ALA A 146 11.83 35.77 -0.83
N GLN A 147 11.41 34.57 -1.23
CA GLN A 147 11.42 34.16 -2.63
C GLN A 147 9.99 33.80 -3.03
N ASN A 148 9.47 34.56 -4.00
CA ASN A 148 8.34 34.15 -4.82
C ASN A 148 8.77 32.88 -5.57
N LYS A 149 8.22 31.74 -5.17
CA LYS A 149 8.33 30.49 -5.91
C LYS A 149 7.06 30.36 -6.74
N ASP A 150 7.21 30.46 -8.05
CA ASP A 150 6.20 30.02 -9.02
C ASP A 150 6.01 28.51 -8.82
N GLU A 151 4.88 28.15 -8.22
CA GLU A 151 4.40 26.78 -8.11
C GLU A 151 3.90 26.29 -9.47
N SER A 152 4.79 25.69 -10.26
CA SER A 152 4.41 24.61 -11.16
C SER A 152 5.66 23.96 -11.73
N ASN A 153 6.15 22.88 -11.11
CA ASN A 153 6.58 21.61 -11.75
C ASN A 153 7.41 20.72 -10.79
N GLU A 154 7.03 20.58 -9.51
CA GLU A 154 7.81 19.82 -8.51
C GLU A 154 7.37 18.35 -8.31
N GLU A 155 6.51 17.81 -9.16
CA GLU A 155 6.10 16.39 -9.07
C GLU A 155 6.49 15.62 -10.34
N LYS A 156 7.80 15.42 -10.55
CA LYS A 156 8.42 14.35 -11.36
C LYS A 156 9.95 14.47 -11.51
N ARG A 157 10.66 14.86 -10.45
CA ARG A 157 12.09 14.55 -10.37
C ARG A 157 12.22 13.38 -9.42
N GLU A 158 12.16 12.18 -9.99
CA GLU A 158 12.84 11.04 -9.39
C GLU A 158 14.27 11.50 -9.08
N GLU A 159 14.85 10.99 -7.99
CA GLU A 159 16.25 11.20 -7.61
C GLU A 159 17.19 10.71 -8.73
N GLU A 160 17.24 11.44 -9.86
CA GLU A 160 18.32 11.36 -10.82
C GLU A 160 19.52 11.91 -10.05
N GLU A 161 20.35 11.01 -9.53
CA GLU A 161 21.69 11.35 -9.05
C GLU A 161 22.29 12.34 -10.06
N GLU A 162 22.64 13.55 -9.60
CA GLU A 162 23.30 14.55 -10.44
C GLU A 162 24.70 14.02 -10.80
N LEU A 163 24.75 13.14 -11.79
CA LEU A 163 25.97 12.51 -12.26
C LEU A 163 26.81 13.54 -12.98
N ASN A 164 28.12 13.55 -12.70
CA ASN A 164 29.02 14.38 -13.48
C ASN A 164 29.14 13.83 -14.90
N PHE A 165 29.66 14.66 -15.79
CA PHE A 165 29.84 14.28 -17.18
C PHE A 165 30.64 12.96 -17.32
N ASN A 166 30.04 12.03 -18.06
CA ASN A 166 30.52 10.69 -18.38
C ASN A 166 30.52 9.67 -17.24
N GLU A 167 29.95 9.99 -16.07
CA GLU A 167 29.76 9.03 -14.97
C GLU A 167 28.59 8.05 -15.25
N ASP A 168 27.68 8.41 -16.15
CA ASP A 168 26.54 7.58 -16.60
C ASP A 168 26.95 6.27 -17.29
N ILE A 169 28.23 6.10 -17.65
CA ILE A 169 28.78 4.88 -18.23
C ILE A 169 29.82 4.21 -17.34
N VAL A 170 29.94 4.64 -16.09
CA VAL A 170 30.82 4.04 -15.08
C VAL A 170 30.00 3.08 -14.24
N CYS A 171 30.46 1.84 -14.10
CA CYS A 171 29.84 0.89 -13.19
C CYS A 171 30.28 1.16 -11.73
N PRO A 172 29.63 0.56 -10.72
CA PRO A 172 30.02 0.74 -9.31
C PRO A 172 31.48 0.36 -8.98
N HIS A 173 32.14 -0.42 -9.85
CA HIS A 173 33.56 -0.78 -9.70
C HIS A 173 34.53 0.30 -10.25
N GLY A 174 34.02 1.39 -10.82
CA GLY A 174 34.83 2.47 -11.41
C GLY A 174 35.31 2.23 -12.85
N ASP A 175 34.84 1.17 -13.50
CA ASP A 175 35.20 0.80 -14.88
C ASP A 175 34.02 1.01 -15.83
N LEU A 176 34.28 0.87 -17.14
CA LEU A 176 33.27 1.00 -18.19
C LEU A 176 32.12 -0.02 -18.00
N CYS A 177 30.88 0.45 -17.97
CA CYS A 177 29.69 -0.39 -17.77
C CYS A 177 29.47 -1.40 -18.92
N ILE A 178 28.71 -2.46 -18.66
CA ILE A 178 28.38 -3.50 -19.66
C ILE A 178 27.32 -3.06 -20.67
N SER A 179 26.53 -2.02 -20.34
CA SER A 179 25.42 -1.52 -21.15
C SER A 179 25.90 -0.76 -22.38
N GLU A 180 26.10 -1.46 -23.49
CA GLU A 180 26.57 -0.85 -24.75
C GLU A 180 25.57 0.15 -25.35
N ASN A 181 24.28 -0.05 -25.08
CA ASN A 181 23.20 0.78 -25.62
C ASN A 181 23.19 2.22 -25.06
N GLU A 182 23.79 2.46 -23.90
CA GLU A 182 23.79 3.78 -23.26
C GLU A 182 24.99 4.65 -23.63
N ARG A 183 25.93 4.10 -24.41
CA ARG A 183 27.16 4.80 -24.80
C ARG A 183 27.30 4.95 -26.31
N ARG A 184 28.18 5.86 -26.72
CA ARG A 184 28.54 6.10 -28.12
C ARG A 184 30.02 6.45 -28.23
N VAL A 185 30.66 6.01 -29.32
CA VAL A 185 32.01 6.47 -29.67
C VAL A 185 31.94 7.87 -30.28
N VAL A 186 32.71 8.80 -29.72
CA VAL A 186 32.96 10.15 -30.28
C VAL A 186 34.38 10.24 -30.82
N SER A 187 34.61 11.15 -31.77
CA SER A 187 35.96 11.37 -32.30
C SER A 187 36.87 11.97 -31.22
N LYS A 188 38.19 11.75 -31.35
CA LYS A 188 39.19 12.38 -30.47
C LYS A 188 39.01 13.90 -30.39
N GLU A 189 38.75 14.56 -31.52
CA GLU A 189 38.51 16.01 -31.56
C GLU A 189 37.28 16.44 -30.74
N ALA A 190 36.17 15.68 -30.83
CA ALA A 190 34.97 15.96 -30.04
C ALA A 190 35.24 15.73 -28.54
N TRP A 191 35.98 14.67 -28.20
CA TRP A 191 36.36 14.38 -26.82
C TRP A 191 37.25 15.47 -26.22
N GLU A 192 38.28 15.93 -26.95
CA GLU A 192 39.17 17.01 -26.49
C GLU A 192 38.41 18.30 -26.20
N LYS A 193 37.38 18.63 -27.00
CA LYS A 193 36.48 19.75 -26.72
C LYS A 193 35.66 19.56 -25.45
N LEU A 194 35.09 18.37 -25.24
CA LEU A 194 34.31 18.06 -24.04
C LEU A 194 35.20 18.07 -22.78
N LYS A 195 36.41 17.53 -22.86
CA LYS A 195 37.44 17.54 -21.79
C LYS A 195 37.84 18.93 -21.32
N GLN A 196 37.72 19.96 -22.16
CA GLN A 196 37.99 21.36 -21.76
C GLN A 196 37.00 21.86 -20.70
N TYR A 197 35.75 21.40 -20.78
CA TYR A 197 34.71 21.72 -19.80
C TYR A 197 34.71 20.72 -18.64
N PHE A 198 35.05 19.45 -18.88
CA PHE A 198 35.01 18.38 -17.88
C PHE A 198 36.37 17.70 -17.69
N PRO A 199 37.36 18.38 -17.07
CA PRO A 199 38.72 17.84 -16.95
C PRO A 199 38.80 16.55 -16.11
N LYS A 200 37.92 16.42 -15.12
CA LYS A 200 37.83 15.27 -14.20
C LYS A 200 36.97 14.11 -14.74
N ALA A 201 36.35 14.27 -15.91
CA ALA A 201 35.48 13.24 -16.46
C ALA A 201 36.23 11.90 -16.67
N PRO A 202 35.61 10.76 -16.30
CA PRO A 202 36.10 9.44 -16.65
C PRO A 202 36.34 9.31 -18.16
N GLU A 203 37.46 8.70 -18.54
CA GLU A 203 37.88 8.56 -19.93
C GLU A 203 38.02 7.08 -20.31
N PHE A 204 37.34 6.68 -21.39
CA PHE A 204 37.36 5.32 -21.88
C PHE A 204 37.64 5.31 -23.40
N PRO A 205 38.82 4.86 -23.85
CA PRO A 205 39.11 4.68 -25.27
C PRO A 205 38.18 3.66 -25.93
N ASN A 206 38.00 3.74 -27.25
CA ASN A 206 37.10 2.84 -28.01
C ASN A 206 37.43 1.35 -27.79
N ASN A 207 38.71 1.00 -27.62
CA ASN A 207 39.16 -0.38 -27.38
C ASN A 207 39.06 -0.84 -25.92
N LYS A 208 38.60 0.02 -25.00
CA LYS A 208 38.41 -0.35 -23.59
C LYS A 208 37.31 -1.40 -23.48
N GLU A 209 37.64 -2.54 -22.90
CA GLU A 209 36.65 -3.56 -22.59
C GLU A 209 35.77 -3.14 -21.41
N CYS A 210 34.49 -3.56 -21.42
CA CYS A 210 33.62 -3.40 -20.25
C CYS A 210 34.18 -4.12 -19.02
N CYS A 211 33.80 -3.64 -17.84
CA CYS A 211 34.21 -4.16 -16.54
C CYS A 211 34.11 -5.69 -16.47
N SER A 212 35.24 -6.35 -16.18
CA SER A 212 35.32 -7.80 -16.06
C SER A 212 34.48 -8.33 -14.89
N GLN A 213 34.42 -7.60 -13.77
CA GLN A 213 33.61 -7.98 -12.61
C GLN A 213 32.12 -7.99 -12.96
N CYS A 214 31.62 -6.95 -13.65
CA CYS A 214 30.23 -6.93 -14.11
C CYS A 214 29.92 -8.06 -15.12
N LYS A 215 30.85 -8.37 -16.04
CA LYS A 215 30.69 -9.49 -16.98
C LYS A 215 30.64 -10.85 -16.26
N ILE A 216 31.43 -11.03 -15.20
CA ILE A 216 31.40 -12.25 -14.39
C ILE A 216 30.04 -12.35 -13.68
N LEU A 217 29.59 -11.28 -13.03
CA LEU A 217 28.30 -11.25 -12.34
C LEU A 217 27.10 -11.49 -13.27
N GLU A 218 27.12 -10.94 -14.49
CA GLU A 218 26.08 -11.19 -15.50
C GLU A 218 26.05 -12.67 -15.88
N ARG A 219 27.21 -13.27 -16.16
CA ARG A 219 27.33 -14.70 -16.47
C ARG A 219 26.87 -15.58 -15.31
N GLU A 220 27.32 -15.29 -14.08
CA GLU A 220 26.90 -16.02 -12.88
C GLU A 220 25.39 -15.89 -12.66
N GLY A 221 24.80 -14.72 -12.96
CA GLY A 221 23.36 -14.50 -12.94
C GLY A 221 22.61 -15.39 -13.93
N GLU A 222 23.08 -15.45 -15.18
CA GLU A 222 22.52 -16.31 -16.23
C GLU A 222 22.65 -17.80 -15.89
N GLU A 223 23.83 -18.23 -15.40
CA GLU A 223 24.10 -19.60 -14.97
C GLU A 223 23.19 -20.00 -13.80
N ASN A 224 23.03 -19.13 -12.80
CA ASN A 224 22.10 -19.35 -11.69
C ASN A 224 20.64 -19.41 -12.15
N GLU A 225 20.24 -18.56 -13.09
CA GLU A 225 18.89 -18.58 -13.67
C GLU A 225 18.63 -19.91 -14.39
N ALA A 226 19.60 -20.40 -15.17
CA ALA A 226 19.53 -21.69 -15.85
C ALA A 226 19.46 -22.85 -14.86
N LEU A 227 20.26 -22.82 -13.79
CA LEU A 227 20.24 -23.80 -12.72
C LEU A 227 18.87 -23.85 -12.02
N HIS A 228 18.31 -22.69 -11.67
CA HIS A 228 16.97 -22.63 -11.05
C HIS A 228 15.88 -23.19 -11.97
N LYS A 229 15.93 -22.89 -13.28
CA LYS A 229 15.00 -23.46 -14.26
C LYS A 229 15.11 -24.99 -14.33
N MET A 230 16.34 -25.51 -14.34
CA MET A 230 16.60 -26.95 -14.33
C MET A 230 16.02 -27.61 -13.06
N MET A 231 16.32 -27.06 -11.89
CA MET A 231 15.85 -27.56 -10.60
C MET A 231 14.32 -27.55 -10.51
N ALA A 232 13.67 -26.44 -10.91
CA ALA A 232 12.22 -26.34 -10.94
C ALA A 232 11.56 -27.37 -11.86
N SER A 233 12.16 -27.62 -13.03
CA SER A 233 11.68 -28.62 -13.99
C SER A 233 11.79 -30.04 -13.43
N GLU A 234 12.92 -30.38 -12.82
CA GLU A 234 13.15 -31.68 -12.18
C GLU A 234 12.18 -31.93 -11.03
N GLN A 235 12.03 -30.95 -10.11
CA GLN A 235 11.10 -31.05 -8.99
C GLN A 235 9.65 -31.15 -9.46
N LYS A 236 9.24 -30.36 -10.46
CA LYS A 236 7.89 -30.43 -11.04
C LYS A 236 7.60 -31.79 -11.66
N THR A 237 8.57 -32.35 -12.38
CA THR A 237 8.43 -33.65 -13.05
C THR A 237 8.34 -34.78 -12.03
N SER A 238 9.16 -34.70 -10.98
CA SER A 238 9.16 -35.68 -9.89
C SER A 238 7.88 -35.62 -9.05
N LEU A 239 7.32 -34.43 -8.81
CA LEU A 239 6.19 -34.18 -7.90
C LEU A 239 4.97 -33.58 -8.62
N GLN A 240 4.63 -34.08 -9.81
CA GLN A 240 3.55 -33.51 -10.63
C GLN A 240 2.19 -33.43 -9.94
N ASN A 241 1.80 -34.48 -9.22
CA ASN A 241 0.49 -34.54 -8.58
C ASN A 241 0.42 -33.58 -7.38
N LEU A 242 1.51 -33.46 -6.60
CA LEU A 242 1.63 -32.46 -5.56
C LEU A 242 1.62 -31.03 -6.13
N PHE A 243 2.26 -30.78 -7.28
CA PHE A 243 2.27 -29.46 -7.90
C PHE A 243 0.88 -29.02 -8.39
N HIS A 244 0.15 -29.92 -9.06
CA HIS A 244 -1.18 -29.64 -9.62
C HIS A 244 -2.33 -29.88 -8.65
N ASP A 245 -2.05 -30.30 -7.41
CA ASP A 245 -3.06 -30.66 -6.41
C ASP A 245 -3.99 -31.79 -6.85
N LYS A 246 -3.46 -32.75 -7.62
CA LYS A 246 -4.23 -33.89 -8.18
C LYS A 246 -4.04 -35.13 -7.33
N CYS A 247 -5.10 -35.94 -7.25
CA CYS A 247 -5.11 -37.23 -6.54
C CYS A 247 -4.52 -37.12 -5.13
N ARG A 248 -4.90 -36.09 -4.36
CA ARG A 248 -4.41 -35.90 -2.99
C ARG A 248 -5.09 -36.90 -2.04
N PRO A 249 -4.35 -37.49 -1.08
CA PRO A 249 -4.96 -38.32 -0.06
C PRO A 249 -5.86 -37.47 0.84
N CYS A 250 -6.86 -38.09 1.45
CA CYS A 250 -7.79 -37.43 2.37
C CYS A 250 -7.91 -38.26 3.65
N LEU A 251 -7.77 -37.64 4.81
CA LEU A 251 -7.90 -38.33 6.10
C LEU A 251 -9.34 -38.81 6.36
N GLY A 252 -10.35 -38.07 5.91
CA GLY A 252 -11.76 -38.44 6.10
C GLY A 252 -12.20 -39.68 5.30
N SER A 253 -11.57 -39.91 4.15
CA SER A 253 -11.78 -41.10 3.31
C SER A 253 -10.42 -41.75 3.04
N TRP A 254 -9.89 -42.44 4.05
CA TRP A 254 -8.52 -42.93 4.03
C TRP A 254 -8.27 -43.90 2.84
N PRO A 255 -7.18 -43.73 2.08
CA PRO A 255 -6.85 -44.57 0.92
C PRO A 255 -6.77 -46.08 1.20
N GLN A 256 -7.25 -46.91 0.28
CA GLN A 256 -7.12 -48.37 0.43
C GLN A 256 -5.71 -48.89 0.12
N GLU A 257 -4.95 -48.14 -0.67
CA GLU A 257 -3.64 -48.55 -1.20
C GLU A 257 -2.49 -48.39 -0.19
N THR A 258 -2.72 -47.75 0.95
CA THR A 258 -1.70 -47.55 1.98
C THR A 258 -2.28 -47.39 3.37
N ASP A 259 -1.52 -47.80 4.37
CA ASP A 259 -1.80 -47.58 5.79
C ASP A 259 -0.96 -46.44 6.39
N GLU A 260 -0.13 -45.78 5.57
CA GLU A 260 0.67 -44.63 6.02
C GLU A 260 0.59 -43.44 5.06
N LEU A 261 0.59 -42.25 5.65
CA LEU A 261 0.64 -40.98 4.96
C LEU A 261 1.66 -40.07 5.65
N TYR A 262 2.26 -39.17 4.89
CA TYR A 262 3.19 -38.17 5.41
C TYR A 262 2.56 -36.79 5.40
N ILE A 263 3.01 -35.92 6.30
CA ILE A 263 2.58 -34.54 6.38
C ILE A 263 3.77 -33.63 6.13
N VAL A 264 3.51 -32.60 5.32
CA VAL A 264 4.35 -31.41 5.25
C VAL A 264 3.52 -30.17 5.53
N SER A 265 4.18 -29.08 5.93
CA SER A 265 3.51 -27.79 6.05
C SER A 265 2.93 -27.35 4.72
N GLN A 266 1.68 -26.88 4.73
CA GLN A 266 1.03 -26.29 3.55
C GLN A 266 1.82 -25.06 3.05
N PHE A 267 2.43 -24.31 3.96
CA PHE A 267 3.29 -23.16 3.63
C PHE A 267 4.45 -23.56 2.71
N PHE A 268 5.13 -24.67 3.02
CA PHE A 268 6.19 -25.20 2.15
C PHE A 268 5.68 -25.47 0.73
N VAL A 269 4.53 -26.15 0.60
CA VAL A 269 3.97 -26.51 -0.70
C VAL A 269 3.62 -25.25 -1.52
N GLU A 270 3.16 -24.19 -0.86
CA GLU A 270 2.86 -22.91 -1.49
C GLU A 270 4.11 -22.20 -1.99
N GLU A 271 5.15 -22.07 -1.16
CA GLU A 271 6.44 -21.48 -1.55
C GLU A 271 7.12 -22.29 -2.66
N TRP A 272 7.12 -23.61 -2.53
CA TRP A 272 7.64 -24.50 -3.56
C TRP A 272 6.89 -24.35 -4.89
N ARG A 273 5.55 -24.30 -4.87
CA ARG A 273 4.74 -24.04 -6.08
C ARG A 273 5.01 -22.65 -6.67
N LYS A 274 5.30 -21.62 -5.86
CA LYS A 274 5.70 -20.28 -6.36
C LYS A 274 7.03 -20.36 -7.09
N PHE A 275 8.04 -21.00 -6.48
CA PHE A 275 9.33 -21.25 -7.11
C PHE A 275 9.21 -22.00 -8.43
N VAL A 276 8.52 -23.15 -8.45
CA VAL A 276 8.36 -23.96 -9.66
C VAL A 276 7.67 -23.21 -10.80
N ARG A 277 6.74 -22.28 -10.50
CA ARG A 277 6.08 -21.45 -11.52
C ARG A 277 6.97 -20.31 -12.03
N ARG A 278 7.86 -19.78 -11.19
CA ARG A 278 8.67 -18.58 -11.47
C ARG A 278 10.11 -18.78 -10.95
N PRO A 279 10.89 -19.71 -11.53
CA PRO A 279 12.21 -20.08 -11.01
C PRO A 279 13.24 -18.95 -11.00
N THR A 280 13.03 -17.93 -11.82
CA THR A 280 13.95 -16.79 -12.00
C THR A 280 13.61 -15.61 -11.09
N ARG A 281 12.45 -15.64 -10.42
CA ARG A 281 11.95 -14.54 -9.58
C ARG A 281 11.75 -14.92 -8.12
N CYS A 282 11.81 -16.21 -7.83
CA CYS A 282 11.61 -16.75 -6.50
C CYS A 282 12.85 -17.54 -6.12
N SER A 283 13.21 -17.48 -4.84
CA SER A 283 14.32 -18.27 -4.31
C SER A 283 14.01 -19.77 -4.38
N PRO A 284 15.01 -20.61 -4.64
CA PRO A 284 14.85 -22.06 -4.60
C PRO A 284 14.45 -22.53 -3.21
N VAL A 285 13.42 -23.37 -3.13
CA VAL A 285 13.05 -24.05 -1.90
C VAL A 285 13.89 -25.33 -1.81
N SER A 286 14.81 -25.37 -0.86
CA SER A 286 15.74 -26.51 -0.64
C SER A 286 15.47 -27.27 0.65
N SER A 287 14.64 -26.74 1.54
CA SER A 287 14.31 -27.36 2.82
C SER A 287 12.82 -27.33 3.13
N ILE A 288 12.38 -28.32 3.91
CA ILE A 288 11.03 -28.43 4.47
C ILE A 288 11.15 -28.23 5.97
N ALA A 289 10.57 -27.15 6.46
CA ALA A 289 10.49 -26.82 7.88
C ALA A 289 9.15 -27.32 8.46
N ASN A 290 9.09 -28.59 8.82
CA ASN A 290 7.95 -29.21 9.50
C ASN A 290 7.88 -28.87 10.98
N SER A 291 8.95 -28.32 11.56
CA SER A 291 8.97 -27.76 12.92
C SER A 291 7.81 -26.79 13.22
N VAL A 292 7.30 -26.07 12.22
CA VAL A 292 6.13 -25.19 12.36
C VAL A 292 4.83 -25.92 12.72
N LEU A 293 4.78 -27.24 12.53
CA LEU A 293 3.65 -28.08 12.88
C LEU A 293 3.80 -28.76 14.24
N LEU A 294 4.98 -28.60 14.86
CA LEU A 294 5.35 -29.21 16.12
C LEU A 294 5.36 -28.16 17.24
N CYS A 295 5.05 -28.59 18.45
CA CYS A 295 5.25 -27.74 19.62
C CYS A 295 6.75 -27.68 19.98
N PRO A 296 7.17 -26.78 20.90
CA PRO A 296 8.55 -26.73 21.38
C PRO A 296 9.08 -28.04 21.98
N HIS A 297 8.19 -28.97 22.39
CA HIS A 297 8.56 -30.30 22.88
C HIS A 297 8.76 -31.34 21.76
N GLY A 298 8.59 -30.96 20.49
CA GLY A 298 8.71 -31.84 19.32
C GLY A 298 7.49 -32.71 19.05
N GLY A 299 6.37 -32.51 19.76
CA GLY A 299 5.12 -33.23 19.51
C GLY A 299 4.23 -32.52 18.50
N LEU A 300 3.44 -33.29 17.75
CA LEU A 300 2.52 -32.76 16.74
C LEU A 300 1.39 -31.96 17.41
N MET A 301 1.11 -30.75 16.89
CA MET A 301 0.08 -29.85 17.46
C MET A 301 -1.33 -30.12 16.94
N PHE A 302 -1.49 -31.02 15.98
CA PHE A 302 -2.73 -31.23 15.23
C PHE A 302 -3.29 -32.62 15.44
N THR A 303 -4.51 -32.70 15.97
CA THR A 303 -5.20 -33.99 16.14
C THR A 303 -5.75 -34.50 14.82
N PHE A 304 -5.95 -35.81 14.69
CA PHE A 304 -6.59 -36.37 13.50
C PHE A 304 -7.94 -35.71 13.18
N ALA A 305 -8.78 -35.50 14.21
CA ALA A 305 -10.08 -34.84 14.05
C ALA A 305 -9.96 -33.40 13.54
N SER A 306 -9.02 -32.61 14.07
CA SER A 306 -8.86 -31.22 13.66
C SER A 306 -8.24 -31.08 12.27
N MET A 307 -7.32 -31.98 11.90
CA MET A 307 -6.74 -32.08 10.55
C MET A 307 -7.78 -32.42 9.46
N THR A 308 -8.90 -33.05 9.82
CA THR A 308 -10.02 -33.26 8.88
C THR A 308 -10.93 -32.04 8.70
N LYS A 309 -10.74 -30.98 9.50
CA LYS A 309 -11.61 -29.81 9.55
C LYS A 309 -10.81 -28.51 9.44
N GLU A 310 -10.73 -27.74 10.52
CA GLU A 310 -10.15 -26.39 10.59
C GLU A 310 -8.65 -26.35 10.30
N ASP A 311 -7.92 -27.38 10.72
CA ASP A 311 -6.46 -27.44 10.61
C ASP A 311 -6.01 -28.01 9.24
N SER A 312 -6.94 -28.47 8.40
CA SER A 312 -6.64 -29.02 7.07
C SER A 312 -5.90 -28.03 6.15
N LYS A 313 -6.08 -26.73 6.39
CA LYS A 313 -5.41 -25.64 5.65
C LYS A 313 -3.92 -25.46 6.01
N HIS A 314 -3.47 -26.01 7.13
CA HIS A 314 -2.08 -25.85 7.60
C HIS A 314 -1.17 -26.99 7.15
N ILE A 315 -1.74 -28.09 6.67
CA ILE A 315 -1.03 -29.31 6.32
C ILE A 315 -1.26 -29.69 4.86
N ALA A 316 -0.28 -30.36 4.26
CA ALA A 316 -0.42 -31.06 3.00
C ALA A 316 -0.14 -32.55 3.23
N LEU A 317 -1.08 -33.40 2.80
CA LEU A 317 -0.94 -34.85 2.88
C LEU A 317 -0.16 -35.36 1.66
N ILE A 318 0.85 -36.18 1.94
CA ILE A 318 1.82 -36.67 0.97
C ILE A 318 1.75 -38.19 0.91
N TRP A 319 1.71 -38.73 -0.31
CA TRP A 319 1.79 -40.17 -0.52
C TRP A 319 3.18 -40.71 -0.19
N PRO A 320 3.33 -41.97 0.28
CA PRO A 320 4.64 -42.55 0.56
C PRO A 320 5.62 -42.45 -0.62
N SER A 321 5.15 -42.70 -1.84
CA SER A 321 5.99 -42.57 -3.05
C SER A 321 6.39 -41.13 -3.38
N GLU A 322 5.59 -40.13 -3.00
CA GLU A 322 5.96 -38.72 -3.13
C GLU A 322 6.91 -38.31 -2.02
N TRP A 323 6.74 -38.85 -0.82
CA TRP A 323 7.63 -38.62 0.31
C TRP A 323 9.06 -39.09 0.01
N GLU A 324 9.23 -40.27 -0.58
CA GLU A 324 10.55 -40.75 -1.02
C GLU A 324 11.23 -39.79 -2.01
N ARG A 325 10.46 -39.15 -2.89
CA ARG A 325 10.97 -38.14 -3.82
C ARG A 325 11.31 -36.85 -3.10
N ILE A 326 10.46 -36.42 -2.17
CA ILE A 326 10.69 -35.25 -1.32
C ILE A 326 12.00 -35.39 -0.54
N GLN A 327 12.27 -36.55 0.07
CA GLN A 327 13.50 -36.79 0.82
C GLN A 327 14.77 -36.73 -0.04
N LYS A 328 14.65 -36.95 -1.35
CA LYS A 328 15.77 -36.82 -2.31
C LYS A 328 15.97 -35.38 -2.79
N LEU A 329 14.88 -34.60 -2.86
CA LEU A 329 14.86 -33.26 -3.45
C LEU A 329 15.04 -32.15 -2.41
N PHE A 330 14.72 -32.41 -1.14
CA PHE A 330 14.71 -31.40 -0.08
C PHE A 330 15.34 -31.94 1.21
N VAL A 331 15.97 -31.04 1.96
CA VAL A 331 16.37 -31.29 3.34
C VAL A 331 15.16 -31.17 4.24
N VAL A 332 14.80 -32.24 4.94
CA VAL A 332 13.63 -32.27 5.83
C VAL A 332 14.12 -32.22 7.28
N ASP A 333 13.61 -31.28 8.08
CA ASP A 333 13.96 -31.16 9.51
C ASP A 333 13.31 -32.26 10.37
N HIS A 334 12.03 -32.54 10.15
CA HIS A 334 11.24 -33.50 10.90
C HIS A 334 10.34 -34.31 9.96
N VAL A 335 10.36 -35.62 10.13
CA VAL A 335 9.41 -36.53 9.47
C VAL A 335 8.12 -36.52 10.28
N ILE A 336 7.00 -36.17 9.65
CA ILE A 336 5.66 -36.32 10.25
C ILE A 336 4.90 -37.38 9.47
N LYS A 337 4.61 -38.51 10.12
CA LYS A 337 3.94 -39.67 9.54
C LYS A 337 2.67 -39.97 10.33
N ILE A 338 1.59 -40.34 9.64
CA ILE A 338 0.35 -40.86 10.23
C ILE A 338 0.17 -42.30 9.76
N THR A 339 -0.08 -43.20 10.70
CA THR A 339 -0.35 -44.61 10.42
C THR A 339 -1.78 -44.95 10.84
N ARG A 340 -2.49 -45.65 9.96
CA ARG A 340 -3.79 -46.26 10.22
C ARG A 340 -3.58 -47.71 10.63
N THR A 341 -4.16 -48.12 11.75
CA THR A 341 -4.21 -49.52 12.18
C THR A 341 -5.66 -49.96 12.27
N GLN A 342 -5.99 -51.08 11.61
CA GLN A 342 -7.31 -51.70 11.72
C GLN A 342 -7.25 -52.78 12.80
N GLY A 343 -8.04 -52.60 13.86
CA GLY A 343 -8.15 -53.56 14.96
C GLY A 343 -9.58 -54.06 15.15
N PRO A 344 -9.77 -55.09 16.01
CA PRO A 344 -11.09 -55.64 16.33
C PRO A 344 -12.05 -54.63 16.98
N GLU A 345 -11.52 -53.57 17.60
CA GLU A 345 -12.29 -52.48 18.23
C GLU A 345 -12.51 -51.27 17.30
N GLY A 346 -12.15 -51.38 16.02
CA GLY A 346 -12.28 -50.30 15.02
C GLY A 346 -10.95 -49.74 14.53
N THR A 347 -11.04 -48.70 13.71
CA THR A 347 -9.88 -48.04 13.09
C THR A 347 -9.22 -47.06 14.05
N ARG A 348 -7.90 -47.19 14.27
CA ARG A 348 -7.10 -46.27 15.09
C ARG A 348 -6.06 -45.56 14.23
N TYR A 349 -5.79 -44.30 14.57
CA TYR A 349 -4.79 -43.47 13.90
C TYR A 349 -3.72 -43.06 14.92
N ALA A 350 -2.45 -43.17 14.54
CA ALA A 350 -1.30 -42.74 15.32
C ALA A 350 -0.40 -41.84 14.48
N SER A 351 0.29 -40.89 15.11
CA SER A 351 1.26 -40.01 14.45
C SER A 351 2.66 -40.18 15.02
N GLU A 352 3.67 -39.94 14.18
CA GLU A 352 5.07 -39.86 14.54
C GLU A 352 5.61 -38.53 13.97
N PRO A 353 5.96 -37.54 14.80
CA PRO A 353 5.93 -37.53 16.26
C PRO A 353 4.52 -37.67 16.86
N GLN A 354 4.46 -38.16 18.10
CA GLN A 354 3.19 -38.26 18.83
C GLN A 354 2.63 -36.87 19.13
N LEU A 355 1.32 -36.81 19.36
CA LEU A 355 0.68 -35.60 19.85
C LEU A 355 1.28 -35.21 21.21
N CYS A 356 1.41 -33.90 21.46
CA CYS A 356 1.70 -33.38 22.79
C CYS A 356 0.39 -32.92 23.44
N PRO A 357 -0.22 -33.70 24.35
CA PRO A 357 -1.53 -33.38 24.92
C PRO A 357 -1.52 -32.04 25.66
N GLU A 358 -0.48 -31.80 26.46
CA GLU A 358 -0.30 -30.57 27.24
C GLU A 358 -0.27 -29.31 26.36
N CYS A 359 0.52 -29.33 25.28
CA CYS A 359 0.57 -28.20 24.36
C CYS A 359 -0.71 -28.04 23.54
N ARG A 360 -1.40 -29.14 23.20
CA ARG A 360 -2.68 -29.06 22.48
C ARG A 360 -3.76 -28.47 23.38
N GLU A 361 -3.86 -28.93 24.62
CA GLU A 361 -4.77 -28.37 25.62
C GLU A 361 -4.44 -26.90 25.88
N GLY A 362 -3.17 -26.57 26.06
CA GLY A 362 -2.71 -25.19 26.18
C GLY A 362 -3.12 -24.30 25.01
N LEU A 363 -2.96 -24.78 23.77
CA LEU A 363 -3.38 -24.07 22.56
C LEU A 363 -4.90 -23.86 22.53
N LEU A 364 -5.69 -24.89 22.82
CA LEU A 364 -7.16 -24.78 22.86
C LEU A 364 -7.61 -23.80 23.95
N CYS A 365 -7.00 -23.84 25.12
CA CYS A 365 -7.26 -22.89 26.20
C CYS A 365 -6.84 -21.47 25.83
N GLN A 366 -5.78 -21.29 25.04
CA GLN A 366 -5.37 -19.98 24.54
C GLN A 366 -6.36 -19.46 23.50
N GLN A 367 -6.72 -20.26 22.49
CA GLN A 367 -7.72 -19.89 21.48
C GLN A 367 -9.06 -19.51 22.12
N GLN A 368 -9.49 -20.24 23.14
CA GLN A 368 -10.71 -19.90 23.90
C GLN A 368 -10.58 -18.58 24.69
N ARG A 369 -9.38 -18.25 25.18
CA ARG A 369 -9.11 -16.95 25.81
C ARG A 369 -9.10 -15.82 24.78
N ASP A 370 -8.39 -16.01 23.67
CA ASP A 370 -8.30 -15.04 22.58
C ASP A 370 -9.70 -14.71 22.01
N LEU A 371 -10.59 -15.70 21.87
CA LEU A 371 -11.99 -15.47 21.45
C LEU A 371 -12.80 -14.65 22.46
N ARG A 372 -12.40 -14.65 23.72
CA ARG A 372 -13.00 -13.87 24.81
C ARG A 372 -12.29 -12.53 25.01
N GLU A 373 -11.27 -12.22 24.21
CA GLU A 373 -10.52 -10.97 24.24
C GLU A 373 -10.77 -10.21 22.92
N TYR A 374 -11.73 -9.30 22.93
CA TYR A 374 -12.04 -8.46 21.78
C TYR A 374 -12.44 -7.06 22.22
N THR A 375 -11.96 -6.03 21.51
CA THR A 375 -12.31 -4.64 21.79
C THR A 375 -13.60 -4.22 21.08
N GLN A 376 -13.91 -4.88 19.96
CA GLN A 376 -15.07 -4.57 19.15
C GLN A 376 -15.49 -5.79 18.32
N ALA A 377 -16.67 -6.33 18.59
CA ALA A 377 -17.25 -7.45 17.86
C ALA A 377 -18.76 -7.29 17.72
N THR A 378 -19.33 -7.90 16.68
CA THR A 378 -20.79 -7.93 16.49
C THR A 378 -21.36 -9.15 17.19
N VAL A 379 -22.39 -8.95 18.00
CA VAL A 379 -23.25 -10.02 18.56
C VAL A 379 -24.67 -9.81 18.08
N TYR A 380 -25.46 -10.88 18.07
CA TYR A 380 -26.85 -10.84 17.64
C TYR A 380 -27.76 -11.06 18.83
N VAL A 381 -28.84 -10.28 18.95
CA VAL A 381 -29.84 -10.43 19.99
C VAL A 381 -31.16 -10.78 19.34
N HIS A 382 -31.76 -11.90 19.76
CA HIS A 382 -33.02 -12.41 19.26
C HIS A 382 -34.07 -12.41 20.38
N LYS A 383 -35.13 -11.61 20.23
CA LYS A 383 -36.24 -11.57 21.19
C LYS A 383 -37.17 -12.76 20.98
N VAL A 384 -37.26 -13.64 21.98
CA VAL A 384 -38.16 -14.79 22.00
C VAL A 384 -39.51 -14.35 22.57
N VAL A 385 -40.61 -14.75 21.92
CA VAL A 385 -41.99 -14.50 22.38
C VAL A 385 -42.61 -15.85 22.75
N ASP A 386 -43.06 -16.01 23.99
CA ASP A 386 -43.71 -17.25 24.44
C ASP A 386 -45.15 -17.29 23.91
N ASN A 387 -45.42 -18.12 22.89
CA ASN A 387 -46.78 -18.41 22.45
C ASN A 387 -47.48 -19.34 23.46
N LYS A 388 -47.91 -18.81 24.60
CA LYS A 388 -48.86 -19.47 25.51
C LYS A 388 -50.16 -18.67 25.61
N LYS A 389 -50.94 -18.70 24.52
CA LYS A 389 -52.42 -18.63 24.48
C LYS A 389 -52.86 -18.58 23.02
N VAL A 390 -53.29 -19.74 22.50
CA VAL A 390 -54.52 -20.02 21.72
C VAL A 390 -54.30 -21.39 21.10
N MET A 391 -54.82 -22.44 21.76
CA MET A 391 -55.23 -23.64 21.05
C MET A 391 -56.51 -23.27 20.30
N LYS A 392 -56.48 -23.29 18.97
CA LYS A 392 -57.58 -23.87 18.20
C LYS A 392 -57.14 -24.25 16.78
N ASP A 393 -57.33 -25.54 16.53
CA ASP A 393 -57.48 -26.27 15.28
C ASP A 393 -56.27 -26.45 14.33
N ALA A 394 -56.04 -27.72 14.05
CA ALA A 394 -54.95 -28.28 13.27
C ALA A 394 -55.30 -28.45 11.78
N ALA A 395 -54.33 -28.09 10.93
CA ALA A 395 -53.97 -28.67 9.62
C ALA A 395 -54.95 -28.53 8.42
N PRO A 396 -54.50 -28.67 7.14
CA PRO A 396 -53.16 -29.05 6.65
C PRO A 396 -52.55 -28.16 5.55
N GLU A 397 -51.30 -28.47 5.23
CA GLU A 397 -50.45 -27.90 4.18
C GLU A 397 -51.02 -28.04 2.76
N LEU A 398 -50.80 -27.02 1.91
CA LEU A 398 -50.88 -27.13 0.45
C LEU A 398 -49.74 -26.35 -0.21
N ASN A 399 -48.90 -27.10 -0.93
CA ASN A 399 -47.96 -26.62 -1.95
C ASN A 399 -48.73 -26.19 -3.21
N VAL A 400 -48.66 -24.91 -3.60
CA VAL A 400 -48.94 -24.40 -4.97
C VAL A 400 -48.17 -23.07 -5.13
N SER A 401 -47.06 -23.02 -5.86
CA SER A 401 -46.91 -22.62 -7.28
C SER A 401 -47.24 -21.16 -7.64
N SER A 402 -46.22 -20.50 -8.22
CA SER A 402 -46.25 -19.53 -9.33
C SER A 402 -46.67 -18.06 -9.10
N SER A 403 -45.63 -17.21 -9.13
CA SER A 403 -45.35 -16.08 -10.05
C SER A 403 -46.19 -14.78 -10.08
N GLU A 404 -45.44 -13.72 -10.45
CA GLU A 404 -45.82 -12.37 -10.95
C GLU A 404 -45.95 -11.29 -9.85
N ALA A 405 -44.99 -10.37 -9.72
CA ALA A 405 -44.79 -9.09 -10.46
C ALA A 405 -45.19 -7.94 -9.48
N GLU A 406 -44.62 -6.73 -9.38
CA GLU A 406 -43.84 -5.81 -10.20
C GLU A 406 -42.98 -4.93 -9.24
N GLU A 407 -41.73 -4.64 -9.57
CA GLU A 407 -41.20 -3.33 -10.05
C GLU A 407 -41.28 -2.14 -9.07
N GLU A 408 -40.10 -1.67 -8.65
CA GLU A 408 -39.92 -0.27 -8.24
C GLU A 408 -39.47 0.55 -9.46
N ARG A 409 -40.26 1.59 -9.72
CA ARG A 409 -40.04 2.71 -10.65
C ARG A 409 -38.69 3.41 -10.46
N GLU A 410 -38.00 3.64 -11.57
CA GLU A 410 -37.23 4.87 -11.81
C GLU A 410 -37.78 5.57 -13.06
N GLU A 411 -38.17 6.84 -12.90
CA GLU A 411 -38.41 7.85 -13.94
C GLU A 411 -37.31 8.91 -13.76
N ASN A 412 -36.75 9.65 -14.72
CA ASN A 412 -37.12 9.97 -16.10
C ASN A 412 -35.94 10.71 -16.78
N LYS A 413 -35.71 10.51 -18.08
CA LYS A 413 -35.43 11.57 -19.08
C LYS A 413 -35.40 11.01 -20.53
N PRO A 414 -36.08 11.63 -21.51
CA PRO A 414 -36.30 11.01 -22.84
C PRO A 414 -35.55 11.67 -24.02
N GLU A 415 -35.54 10.90 -25.13
CA GLU A 415 -35.47 11.27 -26.58
C GLU A 415 -34.19 11.97 -27.10
N GLY A 416 -33.58 11.61 -28.23
CA GLY A 416 -33.88 10.70 -29.32
C GLY A 416 -32.77 10.78 -30.42
N GLU A 417 -33.04 10.15 -31.57
CA GLU A 417 -32.35 10.24 -32.89
C GLU A 417 -31.30 9.14 -33.26
N GLN A 418 -31.75 8.18 -34.11
CA GLN A 418 -31.31 7.89 -35.50
C GLN A 418 -29.91 8.39 -35.93
N ASP A 419 -29.04 7.73 -36.71
CA ASP A 419 -29.12 6.62 -37.68
C ASP A 419 -27.65 6.15 -37.97
N PRO A 420 -27.24 5.57 -39.13
CA PRO A 420 -26.53 4.29 -39.22
C PRO A 420 -25.07 4.45 -39.70
N ASP A 421 -24.22 3.41 -39.60
CA ASP A 421 -23.44 2.93 -40.76
C ASP A 421 -22.50 1.77 -40.39
N PHE A 422 -22.18 1.00 -41.43
CA PHE A 422 -20.96 0.20 -41.58
C PHE A 422 -20.93 -1.30 -41.23
N ASN A 423 -21.64 -2.05 -42.06
CA ASN A 423 -21.21 -3.21 -42.87
C ASN A 423 -20.05 -4.16 -42.46
N GLN A 424 -20.39 -5.46 -42.56
CA GLN A 424 -19.59 -6.64 -42.99
C GLN A 424 -18.51 -7.15 -42.01
N ALA A 425 -18.31 -8.46 -41.76
CA ALA A 425 -18.41 -9.62 -42.66
C ALA A 425 -18.57 -10.97 -41.90
N ASN A 426 -19.28 -11.89 -42.55
CA ASN A 426 -19.17 -13.36 -42.60
C ASN A 426 -18.49 -14.18 -41.48
N GLY A 427 -19.21 -15.24 -41.05
CA GLY A 427 -18.58 -16.42 -40.45
C GLY A 427 -19.55 -17.40 -39.80
N GLY A 428 -20.49 -17.96 -40.57
CA GLY A 428 -21.40 -19.00 -40.06
C GLY A 428 -20.73 -20.38 -39.95
N ALA A 429 -21.01 -21.08 -38.85
CA ALA A 429 -21.12 -22.54 -38.83
C ALA A 429 -22.19 -22.96 -37.81
N LYS A 430 -23.24 -23.61 -38.34
CA LYS A 430 -24.40 -24.17 -37.62
C LYS A 430 -24.12 -25.60 -37.11
N ARG A 431 -24.97 -26.02 -36.16
CA ARG A 431 -25.41 -27.38 -35.78
C ARG A 431 -24.72 -27.98 -34.54
N GLN A 432 -25.39 -28.73 -33.65
CA GLN A 432 -26.79 -29.09 -33.42
C GLN A 432 -26.91 -29.65 -31.99
N LYS A 433 -28.13 -29.62 -31.46
CA LYS A 433 -28.55 -30.10 -30.13
C LYS A 433 -29.14 -31.52 -30.24
N LEU A 434 -29.00 -32.33 -29.17
CA LEU A 434 -29.65 -33.62 -28.77
C LEU A 434 -28.56 -34.66 -28.39
N SER A 435 -28.65 -35.50 -27.35
CA SER A 435 -29.63 -35.76 -26.30
C SER A 435 -28.92 -36.48 -25.13
N GLN A 436 -29.54 -36.46 -23.96
CA GLN A 436 -29.12 -37.04 -22.68
C GLN A 436 -28.63 -38.50 -22.74
N GLN A 437 -27.57 -38.81 -21.99
CA GLN A 437 -27.59 -39.93 -21.05
C GLN A 437 -26.64 -39.70 -19.87
N SER A 438 -27.17 -40.04 -18.71
CA SER A 438 -26.77 -39.77 -17.33
C SER A 438 -25.48 -40.46 -16.88
N TYR A 439 -24.51 -39.68 -16.39
CA TYR A 439 -23.58 -40.11 -15.33
C TYR A 439 -23.31 -38.94 -14.37
N ILE A 440 -23.45 -39.23 -13.09
CA ILE A 440 -23.40 -38.29 -11.96
C ILE A 440 -21.95 -37.86 -11.73
N THR A 441 -21.61 -36.64 -12.12
CA THR A 441 -20.34 -35.99 -11.76
C THR A 441 -20.53 -35.26 -10.44
N TYR A 442 -19.88 -35.74 -9.39
CA TYR A 442 -19.71 -35.00 -8.13
C TYR A 442 -18.78 -33.80 -8.38
N GLN A 443 -19.38 -32.68 -8.80
CA GLN A 443 -18.72 -31.38 -8.76
C GLN A 443 -18.63 -30.94 -7.29
N LYS A 444 -17.39 -30.83 -6.81
CA LYS A 444 -17.02 -30.10 -5.60
C LYS A 444 -17.70 -28.74 -5.63
N GLN A 445 -18.70 -28.56 -4.76
CA GLN A 445 -19.19 -27.23 -4.42
C GLN A 445 -18.00 -26.47 -3.84
N GLY A 446 -17.59 -25.42 -4.55
CA GLY A 446 -16.71 -24.41 -3.99
C GLY A 446 -17.39 -23.89 -2.72
N ILE A 447 -16.75 -24.10 -1.58
CA ILE A 447 -17.15 -23.49 -0.32
C ILE A 447 -16.77 -22.01 -0.40
N ARG A 448 -17.55 -21.25 -1.17
CA ARG A 448 -17.80 -19.83 -0.93
C ARG A 448 -19.17 -19.75 -0.27
N ARG A 449 -19.26 -20.23 0.96
CA ARG A 449 -20.29 -19.73 1.86
C ARG A 449 -19.59 -18.75 2.77
N SER A 450 -19.79 -17.47 2.49
CA SER A 450 -19.72 -16.46 3.54
C SER A 450 -20.52 -17.01 4.72
N THR A 451 -19.89 -17.15 5.88
CA THR A 451 -20.54 -17.38 7.17
C THR A 451 -21.27 -16.11 7.60
N ARG A 452 -22.00 -15.46 6.68
CA ARG A 452 -22.87 -14.35 7.04
C ARG A 452 -24.02 -14.94 7.81
N HIS A 453 -24.10 -14.58 9.09
CA HIS A 453 -25.25 -14.86 9.92
C HIS A 453 -26.56 -14.52 9.17
N ARG A 454 -27.44 -15.50 9.00
CA ARG A 454 -28.67 -15.34 8.23
C ARG A 454 -29.73 -14.69 9.14
N LYS A 455 -29.89 -13.38 9.00
CA LYS A 455 -30.77 -12.54 9.83
C LYS A 455 -32.19 -13.11 9.95
N VAL A 456 -32.63 -13.41 11.17
CA VAL A 456 -33.98 -13.88 11.47
C VAL A 456 -34.90 -12.69 11.80
N ARG A 457 -36.21 -12.79 11.52
CA ARG A 457 -37.19 -11.73 11.84
C ARG A 457 -37.19 -11.48 13.36
N GLY A 458 -36.97 -10.24 13.79
CA GLY A 458 -36.88 -9.87 15.21
C GLY A 458 -35.47 -9.87 15.82
N GLU A 459 -34.43 -10.12 15.01
CA GLU A 459 -33.03 -10.10 15.44
C GLU A 459 -32.35 -8.75 15.18
N LYS A 460 -31.57 -8.25 16.15
CA LYS A 460 -30.77 -7.03 16.01
C LYS A 460 -29.30 -7.32 16.30
N ALA A 461 -28.41 -6.74 15.50
CA ALA A 461 -26.98 -6.80 15.69
C ALA A 461 -26.52 -5.66 16.60
N LEU A 462 -25.73 -5.97 17.62
CA LEU A 462 -25.13 -5.00 18.55
C LEU A 462 -23.60 -5.11 18.48
N LEU A 463 -22.95 -3.96 18.60
CA LEU A 463 -21.50 -3.86 18.61
C LEU A 463 -21.01 -3.76 20.06
N VAL A 464 -20.21 -4.73 20.48
CA VAL A 464 -19.84 -4.91 21.89
C VAL A 464 -18.35 -5.15 22.06
N SER A 465 -17.84 -4.95 23.27
CA SER A 465 -16.47 -5.33 23.65
C SER A 465 -16.49 -6.42 24.72
N ALA A 466 -15.43 -7.22 24.82
CA ALA A 466 -15.30 -8.26 25.84
C ALA A 466 -15.29 -7.68 27.26
N ASN A 467 -14.78 -6.46 27.43
CA ASN A 467 -14.65 -5.77 28.71
C ASN A 467 -15.93 -5.03 29.13
N GLN A 468 -16.91 -4.90 28.24
CA GLN A 468 -18.21 -4.36 28.62
C GLN A 468 -18.85 -5.29 29.65
N THR A 469 -19.58 -4.71 30.58
CA THR A 469 -20.33 -5.49 31.58
C THR A 469 -21.65 -5.98 31.03
N LEU A 470 -22.22 -7.02 31.63
CA LEU A 470 -23.58 -7.46 31.29
C LEU A 470 -24.61 -6.35 31.47
N LYS A 471 -24.44 -5.47 32.47
CA LYS A 471 -25.28 -4.28 32.66
C LYS A 471 -25.23 -3.33 31.47
N GLU A 472 -24.04 -3.04 30.95
CA GLU A 472 -23.87 -2.17 29.79
C GLU A 472 -24.51 -2.77 28.54
N LEU A 473 -24.39 -4.09 28.35
CA LEU A 473 -25.09 -4.80 27.29
C LEU A 473 -26.62 -4.72 27.46
N LYS A 474 -27.15 -4.92 28.67
CA LYS A 474 -28.58 -4.78 28.95
C LYS A 474 -29.10 -3.38 28.65
N ILE A 475 -28.30 -2.34 28.91
CA ILE A 475 -28.63 -0.95 28.53
C ILE A 475 -28.68 -0.81 27.00
N GLN A 476 -27.71 -1.36 26.27
CA GLN A 476 -27.75 -1.35 24.79
C GLN A 476 -28.97 -2.10 24.25
N ILE A 477 -29.31 -3.25 24.83
CA ILE A 477 -30.50 -4.03 24.49
C ILE A 477 -31.78 -3.25 24.81
N MET A 478 -31.82 -2.50 25.91
CA MET A 478 -32.95 -1.63 26.25
C MET A 478 -33.16 -0.58 25.17
N HIS A 479 -32.10 0.11 24.72
CA HIS A 479 -32.21 1.08 23.63
C HIS A 479 -32.61 0.42 22.30
N ALA A 480 -32.16 -0.82 22.05
CA ALA A 480 -32.46 -1.53 20.82
C ALA A 480 -33.87 -2.15 20.81
N PHE A 481 -34.38 -2.68 21.92
CA PHE A 481 -35.62 -3.48 21.97
C PHE A 481 -36.72 -2.87 22.85
N SER A 482 -36.46 -1.73 23.49
CA SER A 482 -37.37 -1.06 24.42
C SER A 482 -37.86 -1.97 25.56
N VAL A 483 -36.98 -2.83 26.07
CA VAL A 483 -37.22 -3.69 27.24
C VAL A 483 -36.32 -3.20 28.37
N ALA A 484 -36.88 -2.88 29.54
CA ALA A 484 -36.08 -2.37 30.66
C ALA A 484 -35.05 -3.42 31.12
N PRO A 485 -33.83 -3.03 31.56
CA PRO A 485 -32.76 -3.98 31.92
C PRO A 485 -33.15 -5.05 32.94
N PHE A 486 -34.07 -4.75 33.86
CA PHE A 486 -34.57 -5.68 34.87
C PHE A 486 -35.50 -6.76 34.30
N ASP A 487 -36.20 -6.45 33.20
CA ASP A 487 -37.12 -7.37 32.53
C ASP A 487 -36.40 -8.23 31.47
N GLN A 488 -35.08 -8.12 31.34
CA GLN A 488 -34.29 -8.82 30.31
C GLN A 488 -33.69 -10.13 30.85
N ASN A 489 -34.25 -11.25 30.43
CA ASN A 489 -33.70 -12.58 30.65
C ASN A 489 -32.86 -13.01 29.44
N LEU A 490 -31.53 -12.90 29.55
CA LEU A 490 -30.57 -13.14 28.48
C LEU A 490 -29.95 -14.54 28.59
N SER A 491 -29.84 -15.26 27.47
CA SER A 491 -29.16 -16.57 27.43
C SER A 491 -28.41 -16.81 26.12
N ILE A 492 -27.31 -17.57 26.18
CA ILE A 492 -26.51 -18.01 25.03
C ILE A 492 -26.33 -19.53 25.15
N ASP A 493 -26.63 -20.27 24.08
CA ASP A 493 -26.52 -21.75 24.05
C ASP A 493 -27.19 -22.46 25.25
N GLY A 494 -28.31 -21.89 25.74
CA GLY A 494 -29.04 -22.42 26.90
C GLY A 494 -28.49 -22.01 28.27
N LYS A 495 -27.35 -21.32 28.33
CA LYS A 495 -26.78 -20.76 29.57
C LYS A 495 -27.30 -19.34 29.80
N ILE A 496 -27.90 -19.10 30.97
CA ILE A 496 -28.39 -17.78 31.36
C ILE A 496 -27.19 -16.88 31.69
N LEU A 497 -27.18 -15.68 31.12
CA LEU A 497 -26.21 -14.63 31.46
C LEU A 497 -26.69 -13.97 32.76
N SER A 498 -25.92 -14.18 33.82
CA SER A 498 -26.17 -13.66 35.17
C SER A 498 -24.95 -12.88 35.65
N ASP A 499 -25.09 -12.11 36.73
CA ASP A 499 -24.10 -11.15 37.23
C ASP A 499 -23.90 -9.93 36.31
N ASP A 500 -24.53 -8.81 36.72
CA ASP A 500 -24.49 -7.53 36.00
C ASP A 500 -23.10 -6.88 36.00
N THR A 501 -22.19 -7.31 36.89
CA THR A 501 -20.83 -6.79 37.01
C THR A 501 -19.80 -7.59 36.21
N ALA A 502 -20.17 -8.81 35.79
CA ALA A 502 -19.30 -9.65 34.98
C ALA A 502 -19.12 -9.08 33.56
N THR A 503 -17.93 -9.25 33.00
CA THR A 503 -17.61 -8.82 31.64
C THR A 503 -18.17 -9.80 30.61
N LEU A 504 -18.52 -9.32 29.42
CA LEU A 504 -19.07 -10.16 28.35
C LEU A 504 -18.12 -11.32 27.98
N GLY A 505 -16.81 -11.07 27.94
CA GLY A 505 -15.80 -12.12 27.72
C GLY A 505 -15.81 -13.20 28.81
N SER A 506 -15.97 -12.82 30.09
CA SER A 506 -16.05 -13.78 31.21
C SER A 506 -17.33 -14.61 31.20
N LEU A 507 -18.42 -14.05 30.68
CA LEU A 507 -19.70 -14.73 30.52
C LEU A 507 -19.73 -15.68 29.30
N GLY A 508 -18.67 -15.69 28.50
CA GLY A 508 -18.53 -16.54 27.32
C GLY A 508 -19.19 -15.97 26.07
N VAL A 509 -19.46 -14.67 26.04
CA VAL A 509 -19.87 -13.98 24.81
C VAL A 509 -18.64 -13.85 23.92
N ILE A 510 -18.74 -14.35 22.70
CA ILE A 510 -17.68 -14.27 21.67
C ILE A 510 -18.23 -13.58 20.42
N PRO A 511 -17.37 -13.15 19.47
CA PRO A 511 -17.83 -12.59 18.20
C PRO A 511 -18.86 -13.50 17.51
N GLU A 512 -19.90 -12.90 16.93
CA GLU A 512 -21.00 -13.58 16.23
C GLU A 512 -21.94 -14.42 17.12
N SER A 513 -21.83 -14.33 18.45
CA SER A 513 -22.76 -15.01 19.37
C SER A 513 -24.22 -14.58 19.17
N VAL A 514 -25.16 -15.51 19.35
CA VAL A 514 -26.61 -15.25 19.34
C VAL A 514 -27.16 -15.29 20.78
N ILE A 515 -27.63 -14.14 21.25
CA ILE A 515 -28.17 -13.92 22.59
C ILE A 515 -29.70 -13.94 22.51
N LEU A 516 -30.32 -14.87 23.23
CA LEU A 516 -31.77 -14.94 23.34
C LEU A 516 -32.25 -14.00 24.44
N LEU A 517 -33.13 -13.07 24.08
CA LEU A 517 -33.81 -12.15 25.00
C LEU A 517 -35.23 -12.63 25.26
N LYS A 518 -35.55 -12.96 26.51
CA LYS A 518 -36.93 -13.13 26.99
C LYS A 518 -37.29 -11.93 27.86
N ALA A 519 -38.43 -11.29 27.58
CA ALA A 519 -38.91 -10.16 28.37
C ALA A 519 -39.95 -10.64 29.37
N ASP A 520 -39.84 -10.22 30.64
CA ASP A 520 -40.89 -10.49 31.63
C ASP A 520 -42.14 -9.63 31.33
N GLU A 521 -43.32 -10.24 31.40
CA GLU A 521 -44.60 -9.52 31.25
C GLU A 521 -45.06 -9.01 32.63
N PRO A 522 -45.53 -7.74 32.74
CA PRO A 522 -46.05 -7.23 33.99
C PRO A 522 -47.32 -8.00 34.39
N ILE A 523 -47.34 -8.52 35.61
CA ILE A 523 -48.57 -9.06 36.23
C ILE A 523 -49.46 -7.87 36.55
N VAL A 524 -50.45 -7.60 35.70
CA VAL A 524 -51.50 -6.63 35.99
C VAL A 524 -52.49 -7.33 36.93
N ASP A 525 -52.35 -7.11 38.24
CA ASP A 525 -53.34 -7.58 39.22
C ASP A 525 -54.56 -6.65 39.19
N TYR A 526 -55.52 -6.98 38.32
CA TYR A 526 -56.77 -6.24 38.13
C TYR A 526 -57.68 -6.23 39.37
N ALA A 527 -57.37 -6.99 40.43
CA ALA A 527 -58.21 -7.08 41.63
C ALA A 527 -58.11 -5.84 42.55
N ALA A 528 -57.02 -5.07 42.51
CA ALA A 528 -56.81 -3.94 43.40
C ALA A 528 -57.38 -2.59 42.88
N MET A 529 -57.89 -2.56 41.64
CA MET A 529 -58.46 -1.32 41.05
C MET A 529 -59.98 -1.18 41.25
N ASP A 530 -60.68 -2.23 41.69
CA ASP A 530 -62.14 -2.21 41.85
C ASP A 530 -62.60 -1.54 43.17
N ASP A 531 -61.74 -1.52 44.20
CA ASP A 531 -62.03 -0.90 45.51
C ASP A 531 -61.99 0.63 45.52
N VAL A 532 -61.45 1.27 44.46
CA VAL A 532 -61.42 2.73 44.32
C VAL A 532 -62.57 3.26 43.43
N MET A 533 -63.21 2.40 42.62
CA MET A 533 -64.30 2.78 41.71
C MET A 533 -65.71 2.64 42.31
N GLN A 534 -65.88 2.00 43.47
CA GLN A 534 -67.20 1.82 44.11
C GLN A 534 -67.56 2.90 45.16
N GLY A 535 -66.67 3.87 45.44
CA GLY A 535 -66.89 4.90 46.47
C GLY A 535 -67.59 6.20 46.03
N GLN A 536 -67.91 6.39 44.74
CA GLN A 536 -68.34 7.70 44.24
C GLN A 536 -69.41 7.63 43.13
N ARG A 537 -70.57 7.02 43.43
CA ARG A 537 -71.85 7.29 42.74
C ARG A 537 -73.01 7.25 43.72
N GLY A 538 -73.48 8.43 44.14
CA GLY A 538 -74.71 8.62 44.90
C GLY A 538 -75.00 10.09 45.12
N GLY A 539 -75.53 10.78 44.08
CA GLY A 539 -75.91 12.20 44.20
C GLY A 539 -76.36 12.86 42.90
N GLU A 540 -77.47 12.40 42.31
CA GLU A 540 -78.35 13.22 41.44
C GLU A 540 -79.73 13.24 42.11
N GLY A 541 -80.53 14.29 42.15
CA GLY A 541 -80.42 15.60 41.54
C GLY A 541 -81.61 16.47 41.97
N THR A 542 -81.64 17.72 41.53
CA THR A 542 -82.81 18.59 41.66
C THR A 542 -83.01 19.32 40.33
N ARG A 543 -84.15 19.11 39.69
CA ARG A 543 -84.67 19.98 38.61
C ARG A 543 -86.14 20.23 38.86
N ILE A 544 -86.53 21.50 38.87
CA ILE A 544 -87.91 21.96 38.72
C ILE A 544 -87.98 22.74 37.41
N TRP A 545 -89.01 22.40 36.63
CA TRP A 545 -89.36 22.91 35.31
C TRP A 545 -90.13 24.24 35.35
N VAL A 546 -89.96 25.07 34.33
CA VAL A 546 -90.99 25.94 33.70
C VAL A 546 -90.51 26.16 32.25
N GLY A 547 -91.27 26.04 31.16
CA GLY A 547 -92.69 25.88 30.89
C GLY A 547 -93.02 26.70 29.63
N LYS A 548 -93.45 26.03 28.56
CA LYS A 548 -94.54 26.47 27.67
C LYS A 548 -95.01 25.31 26.79
#